data_AF-A0A9P7KC04-F1
#
_entry.id   AF-A0A9P7KC04-F1
#
_cell.length_a   1.000
_cell.length_b   1.000
_cell.length_c   1.000
_cell.angle_alpha   90.00
_cell.angle_beta   90.00
_cell.angle_gamma   90.00
#
_symmetry.space_group_name_H-M   'P 1'
#
loop_
_entity.id
_entity.type
_entity.pdbx_description
1 polymer ?
#
loop_
_entity_poly.entity_id
_entity_poly.type
_entity_poly.pdbx_seq_one_letter_code
_entity_poly.pdbx_strand_id
1 'polypeptide(L)'
;MSTKLNTEGVLLFEQPFARVPYENYRKVFRTSQKNVERELGWVQVTSTALAEREAKGTLDKDEALNSIEGMIDRVESLKRKLSDLQDTAGKPTQDVMRERLSHLSTVETISTASGPEYNRWADTRLDRWLVDWCLRSGMEMTARKVAKEKNIETLVDIDLFMDIRRIEKALSEHSCSEALVWCSENKVALRKIKSTLEFDLRLQEYIELTRARKSQEAIAYSRKYLVPWHETHLAQIQTATALLAFPPNTTCGPYKRLYDPSRWYTLVQSFRLAIYTLNTLPTEPLLHLSLYAGLASLKLPLGVRWTGNGEACAGGAIQPSREFYYCL
;
A
#
# COMPACT_ATOMS: atom_id res chain seq x y z
N MET A 1 6.97 9.57 41.24
CA MET A 1 7.66 10.52 40.34
C MET A 1 6.82 10.62 39.08
N SER A 2 6.32 11.80 38.72
CA SER A 2 5.54 11.98 37.49
C SER A 2 6.50 11.97 36.30
N THR A 3 6.59 10.84 35.60
CA THR A 3 7.38 10.75 34.37
C THR A 3 6.70 11.59 33.30
N LYS A 4 7.40 12.63 32.82
CA LYS A 4 6.98 13.44 31.68
C LYS A 4 6.74 12.52 30.48
N LEU A 5 5.62 12.70 29.78
CA LEU A 5 5.29 11.87 28.62
C LEU A 5 6.31 12.10 27.50
N ASN A 6 6.89 11.02 26.97
CA ASN A 6 7.71 11.06 25.76
C ASN A 6 6.79 11.08 24.52
N THR A 7 6.27 12.27 24.18
CA THR A 7 5.34 12.47 23.07
C THR A 7 5.96 12.08 21.72
N GLU A 8 7.23 12.43 21.50
CA GLU A 8 7.94 12.11 20.25
C GLU A 8 8.05 10.59 20.03
N GLY A 9 8.43 9.84 21.06
CA GLY A 9 8.48 8.38 21.00
C GLY A 9 7.12 7.73 20.77
N VAL A 10 6.04 8.33 21.30
CA VAL A 10 4.67 7.87 21.03
C VAL A 10 4.31 8.09 19.56
N LEU A 11 4.55 9.28 19.03
CA LEU A 11 4.21 9.67 17.66
C LEU A 11 4.98 8.90 16.59
N LEU A 12 6.20 8.43 16.89
CA LEU A 12 7.00 7.62 15.96
C LEU A 12 6.24 6.38 15.46
N PHE A 13 5.53 5.68 16.35
CA PHE A 13 4.72 4.50 16.00
C PHE A 13 3.37 4.86 15.37
N GLU A 14 3.00 6.14 15.32
CA GLU A 14 1.73 6.63 14.76
C GLU A 14 1.87 7.12 13.31
N GLN A 15 3.08 7.11 12.75
CA GLN A 15 3.29 7.48 11.36
C GLN A 15 2.38 6.71 10.37
N PRO A 16 2.21 5.37 10.46
CA PRO A 16 1.34 4.64 9.54
C PRO A 16 -0.13 5.07 9.69
N PHE A 17 -0.57 5.34 10.92
CA PHE A 17 -1.94 5.73 11.24
C PHE A 17 -2.37 7.03 10.57
N ALA A 18 -1.46 8.02 10.50
CA ALA A 18 -1.70 9.27 9.79
C ALA A 18 -1.51 9.15 8.27
N ARG A 19 -0.64 8.25 7.81
CA ARG A 19 -0.24 8.19 6.40
C ARG A 19 -1.27 7.53 5.49
N VAL A 20 -1.91 6.46 5.94
CA VAL A 20 -2.93 5.74 5.15
C VAL A 20 -4.06 6.65 4.64
N PRO A 21 -4.78 7.43 5.49
CA PRO A 21 -5.84 8.30 5.00
C PRO A 21 -5.33 9.43 4.09
N TYR A 22 -4.09 9.90 4.31
CA TYR A 22 -3.45 10.87 3.42
C TYR A 22 -3.21 10.29 2.02
N GLU A 23 -2.69 9.05 1.93
CA GLU A 23 -2.49 8.40 0.63
C GLU A 23 -3.82 8.10 -0.08
N ASN A 24 -4.87 7.73 0.67
CA ASN A 24 -6.21 7.59 0.11
C ASN A 24 -6.73 8.91 -0.46
N TYR A 25 -6.59 10.03 0.27
CA TYR A 25 -7.03 11.33 -0.22
C TYR A 25 -6.18 11.79 -1.42
N ARG A 26 -4.88 11.48 -1.42
CA ARG A 26 -3.98 11.76 -2.53
C ARG A 26 -4.44 11.08 -3.83
N LYS A 27 -5.00 9.87 -3.77
CA LYS A 27 -5.59 9.19 -4.94
C LYS A 27 -6.83 9.92 -5.45
N VAL A 28 -7.71 10.36 -4.55
CA VAL A 28 -8.89 11.16 -4.91
C VAL A 28 -8.47 12.47 -5.58
N PHE A 29 -7.51 13.18 -4.97
CA PHE A 29 -6.97 14.44 -5.50
C PHE A 29 -6.37 14.27 -6.90
N ARG A 30 -5.55 13.24 -7.13
CA ARG A 30 -4.98 12.97 -8.46
C ARG A 30 -6.04 12.67 -9.51
N THR A 31 -7.10 11.95 -9.13
CA THR A 31 -8.22 11.64 -10.04
C THR A 31 -9.00 12.91 -10.39
N SER A 32 -9.26 13.76 -9.40
CA SER A 32 -9.85 15.08 -9.59
C SER A 32 -9.01 15.94 -10.53
N GLN A 33 -7.70 16.06 -10.26
CA GLN A 33 -6.75 16.81 -11.10
C GLN A 33 -6.75 16.32 -12.55
N LYS A 34 -6.69 15.00 -12.78
CA LYS A 34 -6.72 14.41 -14.13
C LYS A 34 -8.01 14.76 -14.89
N ASN A 35 -9.15 14.76 -14.21
CA ASN A 35 -10.42 15.14 -14.83
C ASN A 35 -10.43 16.63 -15.20
N VAL A 36 -9.94 17.50 -14.30
CA VAL A 36 -9.81 18.94 -14.55
C VAL A 36 -8.91 19.21 -15.75
N GLU A 37 -7.70 18.67 -15.74
CA GLU A 37 -6.71 18.86 -16.82
C GLU A 37 -7.24 18.36 -18.18
N ARG A 38 -7.93 17.22 -18.21
CA ARG A 38 -8.49 16.66 -19.45
C ARG A 38 -9.60 17.54 -20.02
N GLU A 39 -10.62 17.86 -19.23
CA GLU A 39 -11.79 18.58 -19.75
C GLU A 39 -11.46 20.06 -20.01
N LEU A 40 -10.73 20.74 -19.11
CA LEU A 40 -10.33 22.13 -19.34
C LEU A 40 -9.29 22.25 -20.45
N GLY A 41 -8.40 21.27 -20.63
CA GLY A 41 -7.50 21.22 -21.78
C GLY A 41 -8.25 21.17 -23.11
N TRP A 42 -9.32 20.37 -23.19
CA TRP A 42 -10.19 20.32 -24.38
C TRP A 42 -10.93 21.64 -24.62
N VAL A 43 -11.48 22.26 -23.57
CA VAL A 43 -12.17 23.57 -23.66
C VAL A 43 -11.19 24.64 -24.13
N GLN A 44 -9.97 24.67 -23.61
CA GLN A 44 -8.94 25.62 -24.01
C GLN A 44 -8.62 25.49 -25.51
N VAL A 45 -8.38 24.28 -26.00
CA VAL A 45 -8.09 24.03 -27.42
C VAL A 45 -9.25 24.47 -28.31
N THR A 46 -10.48 24.11 -27.92
CA THR A 46 -11.69 24.45 -28.68
C THR A 46 -11.93 25.96 -28.72
N SER A 47 -11.77 26.63 -27.58
CA SER A 47 -11.92 28.09 -27.48
C SER A 47 -10.87 28.83 -28.30
N THR A 48 -9.59 28.39 -28.28
CA THR A 48 -8.54 29.00 -29.10
C THR A 48 -8.81 28.80 -30.59
N ALA A 49 -9.22 27.59 -31.02
CA ALA A 49 -9.57 27.34 -32.41
C ALA A 49 -10.77 28.19 -32.88
N LEU A 50 -11.77 28.39 -32.01
CA LEU A 50 -12.92 29.25 -32.31
C LEU A 50 -12.50 30.71 -32.50
N ALA A 51 -11.67 31.24 -31.59
CA ALA A 51 -11.15 32.61 -31.67
C ALA A 51 -10.29 32.85 -32.92
N GLU A 52 -9.47 31.87 -33.33
CA GLU A 52 -8.69 31.95 -34.56
C GLU A 52 -9.56 31.97 -35.83
N ARG A 53 -10.65 31.19 -35.85
CA ARG A 53 -11.60 31.17 -36.98
C ARG A 53 -12.39 32.46 -37.09
N GLU A 54 -12.77 33.04 -35.95
CA GLU A 54 -13.40 34.36 -35.86
C GLU A 54 -12.47 35.44 -36.40
N ALA A 55 -11.20 35.46 -35.96
CA ALA A 55 -10.20 36.43 -36.43
C ALA A 55 -9.96 36.37 -37.96
N LYS A 56 -10.14 35.19 -38.56
CA LYS A 56 -10.05 34.99 -40.02
C LYS A 56 -11.36 35.30 -40.77
N GLY A 57 -12.45 35.62 -40.07
CA GLY A 57 -13.78 35.85 -40.67
C GLY A 57 -14.41 34.61 -41.29
N THR A 58 -13.97 33.41 -40.88
CA THR A 58 -14.38 32.10 -41.46
C THR A 58 -15.37 31.35 -40.58
N LEU A 59 -15.90 32.01 -39.56
CA LEU A 59 -16.74 31.40 -38.55
C LEU A 59 -18.22 31.63 -38.86
N ASP A 60 -18.96 30.54 -39.01
CA ASP A 60 -20.41 30.58 -39.07
C ASP A 60 -21.03 30.71 -37.66
N LYS A 61 -22.17 31.41 -37.57
CA LYS A 61 -22.83 31.70 -36.29
C LYS A 61 -23.40 30.43 -35.65
N ASP A 62 -24.00 29.54 -36.42
CA ASP A 62 -24.58 28.30 -35.88
C ASP A 62 -23.47 27.35 -35.43
N GLU A 63 -22.35 27.29 -36.17
CA GLU A 63 -21.16 26.56 -35.72
C GLU A 63 -20.56 27.13 -34.42
N ALA A 64 -20.54 28.46 -34.27
CA ALA A 64 -20.05 29.10 -33.06
C ALA A 64 -20.92 28.79 -31.84
N LEU A 65 -22.25 28.86 -32.00
CA LEU A 65 -23.21 28.51 -30.96
C LEU A 65 -23.05 27.05 -30.53
N ASN A 66 -23.01 26.11 -31.49
CA ASN A 66 -22.82 24.69 -31.21
C ASN A 66 -21.50 24.40 -30.47
N SER A 67 -20.42 25.12 -30.81
CA SER A 67 -19.12 24.99 -30.14
C SER A 67 -19.19 25.48 -28.68
N ILE A 68 -19.84 26.62 -28.44
CA ILE A 68 -20.03 27.17 -27.10
C ILE A 68 -20.91 26.26 -26.25
N GLU A 69 -22.03 25.76 -26.79
CA GLU A 69 -22.90 24.80 -26.11
C GLU A 69 -22.13 23.52 -25.73
N GLY A 70 -21.32 22.98 -26.65
CA GLY A 70 -20.47 21.83 -26.35
C GLY A 70 -19.43 22.09 -25.25
N MET A 71 -18.86 23.30 -25.19
CA MET A 71 -17.98 23.71 -24.08
C MET A 71 -18.73 23.82 -22.75
N ILE A 72 -19.95 24.37 -22.74
CA ILE A 72 -20.80 24.45 -21.56
C ILE A 72 -21.12 23.05 -21.03
N ASP A 73 -21.58 22.14 -21.89
CA ASP A 73 -21.90 20.75 -21.54
C ASP A 73 -20.70 20.02 -20.91
N ARG A 74 -19.50 20.25 -21.46
CA ARG A 74 -18.25 19.68 -20.93
C ARG A 74 -17.95 20.17 -19.52
N VAL A 75 -18.05 21.47 -19.28
CA VAL A 75 -17.81 22.07 -17.96
C VAL A 75 -18.88 21.64 -16.95
N GLU A 76 -20.15 21.55 -17.36
CA GLU A 76 -21.21 21.02 -16.50
C GLU A 76 -20.99 19.55 -16.14
N SER A 77 -20.61 18.73 -17.12
CA SER A 77 -20.28 17.32 -16.88
C SER A 77 -19.10 17.20 -15.91
N LEU A 78 -18.06 18.03 -16.08
CA LEU A 78 -16.93 18.09 -15.16
C LEU A 78 -17.40 18.45 -13.74
N LYS A 79 -18.22 19.49 -13.58
CA LYS A 79 -18.75 19.90 -12.28
C LYS A 79 -19.49 18.75 -11.59
N ARG A 80 -20.39 18.05 -12.30
CA ARG A 80 -21.13 16.90 -11.76
C ARG A 80 -20.18 15.79 -11.33
N LYS A 81 -19.21 15.42 -12.17
CA LYS A 81 -18.21 14.38 -11.87
C LYS A 81 -17.33 14.72 -10.66
N LEU A 82 -16.91 15.99 -10.53
CA LEU A 82 -16.08 16.43 -9.40
C LEU A 82 -16.88 16.48 -8.10
N SER A 83 -18.15 16.91 -8.14
CA SER A 83 -19.03 16.86 -6.97
C SER A 83 -19.22 15.44 -6.49
N ASP A 84 -19.57 14.52 -7.41
CA ASP A 84 -19.76 13.10 -7.09
C ASP A 84 -18.49 12.48 -6.49
N LEU A 85 -17.32 12.74 -7.08
CA LEU A 85 -16.05 12.26 -6.54
C LEU A 85 -15.75 12.84 -5.13
N GLN A 86 -16.08 14.11 -4.92
CA GLN A 86 -15.90 14.76 -3.62
C GLN A 86 -16.85 14.17 -2.56
N ASP A 87 -18.10 13.89 -2.91
CA ASP A 87 -19.09 13.39 -1.97
C ASP A 87 -18.88 11.90 -1.65
N THR A 88 -18.51 11.10 -2.64
CA THR A 88 -18.37 9.64 -2.50
C THR A 88 -17.02 9.21 -1.91
N ALA A 89 -15.94 9.93 -2.22
CA ALA A 89 -14.58 9.54 -1.80
C ALA A 89 -13.82 10.66 -1.09
N GLY A 90 -13.94 11.90 -1.55
CA GLY A 90 -13.18 13.04 -1.01
C GLY A 90 -13.49 13.33 0.45
N LYS A 91 -14.75 13.68 0.74
CA LYS A 91 -15.23 14.05 2.08
C LYS A 91 -15.09 12.91 3.09
N PRO A 92 -15.51 11.66 2.82
CA PRO A 92 -15.30 10.55 3.76
C PRO A 92 -13.81 10.37 4.13
N THR A 93 -12.91 10.47 3.14
CA THR A 93 -11.47 10.33 3.42
C THR A 93 -10.92 11.51 4.22
N GLN A 94 -11.38 12.73 3.96
CA GLN A 94 -11.02 13.91 4.74
C GLN A 94 -11.53 13.85 6.18
N ASP A 95 -12.73 13.34 6.39
CA ASP A 95 -13.33 13.19 7.71
C ASP A 95 -12.53 12.19 8.55
N VAL A 96 -12.19 11.01 7.98
CA VAL A 96 -11.29 10.04 8.61
C VAL A 96 -9.92 10.67 8.92
N MET A 97 -9.33 11.38 7.96
CA MET A 97 -8.03 12.04 8.16
C MET A 97 -8.10 13.06 9.30
N ARG A 98 -9.16 13.86 9.38
CA ARG A 98 -9.38 14.87 10.43
C ARG A 98 -9.52 14.21 11.80
N GLU A 99 -10.32 13.16 11.89
CA GLU A 99 -10.55 12.44 13.15
C GLU A 99 -9.26 11.80 13.67
N ARG A 100 -8.49 11.15 12.80
CA ARG A 100 -7.19 10.58 13.17
C ARG A 100 -6.19 11.63 13.62
N LEU A 101 -6.10 12.77 12.94
CA LEU A 101 -5.24 13.88 13.35
C LEU A 101 -5.69 14.49 14.69
N SER A 102 -7.00 14.59 14.94
CA SER A 102 -7.53 15.03 16.24
C SER A 102 -7.20 14.03 17.36
N HIS A 103 -7.23 12.73 17.07
CA HIS A 103 -6.81 11.71 18.01
C HIS A 103 -5.31 11.81 18.35
N LEU A 104 -4.46 12.14 17.36
CA LEU A 104 -3.02 12.35 17.59
C LEU A 104 -2.73 13.64 18.37
N SER A 105 -3.40 14.75 18.05
CA SER A 105 -3.18 16.01 18.77
C SER A 105 -3.56 15.92 20.24
N THR A 106 -4.45 14.98 20.61
CA THR A 106 -4.79 14.71 22.01
C THR A 106 -3.55 14.33 22.83
N VAL A 107 -2.59 13.58 22.27
CA VAL A 107 -1.34 13.21 22.97
C VAL A 107 -0.50 14.42 23.34
N GLU A 108 -0.48 15.44 22.49
CA GLU A 108 0.32 16.65 22.72
C GLU A 108 -0.20 17.46 23.92
N THR A 109 -1.49 17.32 24.23
CA THR A 109 -2.11 17.98 25.38
C THR A 109 -1.86 17.26 26.71
N ILE A 110 -1.47 15.97 26.67
CA ILE A 110 -1.30 15.13 27.85
C ILE A 110 0.08 15.33 28.46
N SER A 111 0.12 15.81 29.70
CA SER A 111 1.38 16.15 30.38
C SER A 111 2.05 14.97 31.10
N THR A 112 1.26 13.98 31.57
CA THR A 112 1.75 12.91 32.45
C THR A 112 1.41 11.52 31.91
N ALA A 113 2.40 10.63 31.91
CA ALA A 113 2.24 9.26 31.41
C ALA A 113 1.44 8.34 32.36
N SER A 114 1.12 8.79 33.57
CA SER A 114 0.34 8.03 34.57
C SER A 114 -1.06 8.60 34.80
N GLY A 115 -1.46 9.61 34.02
CA GLY A 115 -2.78 10.22 34.11
C GLY A 115 -3.88 9.36 33.51
N PRO A 116 -5.14 9.50 33.98
CA PRO A 116 -6.28 8.77 33.41
C PRO A 116 -6.53 9.09 31.94
N GLU A 117 -6.20 10.30 31.48
CA GLU A 117 -6.31 10.71 30.08
C GLU A 117 -5.36 9.92 29.18
N TYR A 118 -4.10 9.75 29.61
CA TYR A 118 -3.13 8.93 28.89
C TYR A 118 -3.59 7.47 28.80
N ASN A 119 -4.12 6.91 29.89
CA ASN A 119 -4.60 5.53 29.91
C ASN A 119 -5.74 5.30 28.90
N ARG A 120 -6.73 6.20 28.85
CA ARG A 120 -7.83 6.12 27.87
C ARG A 120 -7.31 6.20 26.42
N TRP A 121 -6.36 7.09 26.18
CA TRP A 121 -5.72 7.21 24.87
C TRP A 121 -4.93 5.94 24.51
N ALA A 122 -4.15 5.41 25.45
CA ALA A 122 -3.37 4.18 25.28
C ALA A 122 -4.25 2.94 25.10
N ASP A 123 -5.40 2.86 25.77
CA ASP A 123 -6.39 1.78 25.57
C ASP A 123 -6.95 1.82 24.14
N THR A 124 -7.33 3.00 23.65
CA THR A 124 -7.78 3.19 22.26
C THR A 124 -6.66 2.79 21.29
N ARG A 125 -5.42 3.18 21.59
CA ARG A 125 -4.25 2.83 20.80
C ARG A 125 -4.06 1.32 20.69
N LEU A 126 -4.18 0.62 21.82
CA LEU A 126 -4.07 -0.83 21.90
C LEU A 126 -5.21 -1.53 21.16
N ASP A 127 -6.44 -1.05 21.29
CA ASP A 127 -7.59 -1.58 20.55
C ASP A 127 -7.35 -1.50 19.03
N ARG A 128 -6.82 -0.39 18.52
CA ARG A 128 -6.44 -0.28 17.09
C ARG A 128 -5.35 -1.29 16.70
N TRP A 129 -4.33 -1.47 17.54
CA TRP A 129 -3.26 -2.43 17.27
C TRP A 129 -3.75 -3.88 17.28
N LEU A 130 -4.71 -4.20 18.14
CA LEU A 130 -5.38 -5.50 18.17
C LEU A 130 -6.19 -5.71 16.88
N VAL A 131 -6.89 -4.69 16.40
CA VAL A 131 -7.62 -4.73 15.14
C VAL A 131 -6.68 -4.94 13.96
N ASP A 132 -5.58 -4.17 13.85
CA ASP A 132 -4.54 -4.36 12.83
C ASP A 132 -3.97 -5.78 12.85
N TRP A 133 -3.63 -6.30 14.04
CA TRP A 133 -3.15 -7.67 14.19
C TRP A 133 -4.19 -8.72 13.76
N CYS A 134 -5.46 -8.52 14.11
CA CYS A 134 -6.56 -9.41 13.71
C CYS A 134 -6.71 -9.44 12.18
N LEU A 135 -6.67 -8.27 11.53
CA LEU A 135 -6.77 -8.13 10.08
C LEU A 135 -5.61 -8.86 9.38
N ARG A 136 -4.37 -8.65 9.84
CA ARG A 136 -3.18 -9.31 9.30
C ARG A 136 -3.17 -10.82 9.51
N SER A 137 -3.82 -11.29 10.58
CA SER A 137 -3.96 -12.71 10.89
C SER A 137 -5.18 -13.37 10.23
N GLY A 138 -5.93 -12.64 9.39
CA GLY A 138 -7.10 -13.15 8.68
C GLY A 138 -8.39 -13.26 9.52
N MET A 139 -8.40 -12.71 10.74
CA MET A 139 -9.55 -12.68 11.66
C MET A 139 -10.43 -11.44 11.46
N GLU A 140 -10.94 -11.29 10.24
CA GLU A 140 -11.74 -10.13 9.84
C GLU A 140 -12.98 -9.90 10.71
N MET A 141 -13.75 -10.96 11.00
CA MET A 141 -14.99 -10.84 11.79
C MET A 141 -14.70 -10.32 13.19
N THR A 142 -13.62 -10.79 13.82
CA THR A 142 -13.15 -10.31 15.11
C THR A 142 -12.73 -8.85 15.03
N ALA A 143 -11.93 -8.48 14.02
CA ALA A 143 -11.49 -7.11 13.80
C ALA A 143 -12.68 -6.13 13.66
N ARG A 144 -13.68 -6.46 12.84
CA ARG A 144 -14.89 -5.64 12.65
C ARG A 144 -15.70 -5.52 13.93
N LYS A 145 -15.86 -6.61 14.68
CA LYS A 145 -16.60 -6.62 15.93
C LYS A 145 -15.93 -5.75 16.99
N VAL A 146 -14.62 -5.89 17.18
CA VAL A 146 -13.84 -5.07 18.13
C VAL A 146 -13.92 -3.60 17.74
N ALA A 147 -13.72 -3.27 16.46
CA ALA A 147 -13.78 -1.89 15.99
C ALA A 147 -15.14 -1.25 16.30
N LYS A 148 -16.23 -1.98 16.07
CA LYS A 148 -17.60 -1.53 16.35
C LYS A 148 -17.92 -1.40 17.83
N GLU A 149 -17.55 -2.39 18.64
CA GLU A 149 -17.82 -2.35 20.09
C GLU A 149 -17.03 -1.23 20.78
N LYS A 150 -15.84 -0.90 20.25
CA LYS A 150 -14.99 0.18 20.77
C LYS A 150 -15.24 1.54 20.12
N ASN A 151 -16.08 1.62 19.09
CA ASN A 151 -16.34 2.82 18.29
C ASN A 151 -15.06 3.44 17.70
N ILE A 152 -14.22 2.59 17.09
CA ILE A 152 -12.93 2.99 16.51
C ILE A 152 -12.84 2.66 15.01
N GLU A 153 -13.96 2.42 14.32
CA GLU A 153 -13.99 2.04 12.90
C GLU A 153 -13.23 3.02 11.99
N THR A 154 -13.32 4.31 12.29
CA THR A 154 -12.60 5.39 11.59
C THR A 154 -11.10 5.42 11.89
N LEU A 155 -10.67 4.81 12.99
CA LEU A 155 -9.29 4.77 13.46
C LEU A 155 -8.53 3.52 12.99
N VAL A 156 -9.17 2.63 12.22
CA VAL A 156 -8.58 1.38 11.74
C VAL A 156 -8.74 1.24 10.22
N ASP A 157 -7.87 0.47 9.58
CA ASP A 157 -7.78 0.38 8.12
C ASP A 157 -8.41 -0.91 7.58
N ILE A 158 -9.65 -1.23 8.00
CA ILE A 158 -10.32 -2.50 7.66
C ILE A 158 -10.39 -2.73 6.14
N ASP A 159 -10.88 -1.74 5.39
CA ASP A 159 -11.08 -1.90 3.94
C ASP A 159 -9.76 -2.09 3.18
N LEU A 160 -8.68 -1.42 3.62
CA LEU A 160 -7.35 -1.59 3.06
C LEU A 160 -6.87 -3.05 3.22
N PHE A 161 -7.01 -3.62 4.42
CA PHE A 161 -6.61 -5.02 4.65
C PHE A 161 -7.52 -6.02 3.93
N MET A 162 -8.77 -5.65 3.66
CA MET A 162 -9.66 -6.46 2.82
C MET A 162 -9.21 -6.51 1.37
N ASP A 163 -8.82 -5.37 0.81
CA ASP A 163 -8.23 -5.34 -0.52
C ASP A 163 -6.91 -6.12 -0.60
N ILE A 164 -6.04 -5.98 0.41
CA ILE A 164 -4.80 -6.76 0.50
C ILE A 164 -5.13 -8.25 0.48
N ARG A 165 -6.02 -8.71 1.37
CA ARG A 165 -6.38 -10.13 1.49
C ARG A 165 -7.00 -10.68 0.22
N ARG A 166 -7.85 -9.90 -0.45
CA ARG A 166 -8.48 -10.27 -1.72
C ARG A 166 -7.41 -10.57 -2.78
N ILE A 167 -6.45 -9.66 -2.94
CA ILE A 167 -5.34 -9.81 -3.89
C ILE A 167 -4.41 -10.97 -3.50
N GLU A 168 -4.07 -11.11 -2.22
CA GLU A 168 -3.24 -12.22 -1.71
C GLU A 168 -3.92 -13.58 -1.96
N LYS A 169 -5.23 -13.66 -1.77
CA LYS A 169 -6.02 -14.86 -2.05
C LYS A 169 -6.02 -15.17 -3.55
N ALA A 170 -6.26 -14.18 -4.40
CA ALA A 170 -6.22 -14.35 -5.85
C ALA A 170 -4.85 -14.88 -6.32
N LEU A 171 -3.75 -14.33 -5.80
CA LEU A 171 -2.40 -14.82 -6.09
C LEU A 171 -2.18 -16.25 -5.58
N SER A 172 -2.69 -16.59 -4.39
CA SER A 172 -2.64 -17.95 -3.85
C SER A 172 -3.45 -18.95 -4.67
N GLU A 173 -4.50 -18.48 -5.35
CA GLU A 173 -5.32 -19.21 -6.31
C GLU A 173 -4.78 -19.13 -7.75
N HIS A 174 -3.52 -18.72 -7.92
CA HIS A 174 -2.79 -18.63 -9.19
C HIS A 174 -3.35 -17.61 -10.19
N SER A 175 -3.95 -16.52 -9.69
CA SER A 175 -4.44 -15.41 -10.51
C SER A 175 -3.65 -14.12 -10.26
N CYS A 176 -2.97 -13.62 -11.30
CA CYS A 176 -2.25 -12.34 -11.26
C CYS A 176 -3.13 -11.12 -11.55
N SER A 177 -4.39 -11.32 -11.96
CA SER A 177 -5.20 -10.25 -12.57
C SER A 177 -5.41 -9.05 -11.63
N GLU A 178 -5.79 -9.31 -10.38
CA GLU A 178 -6.05 -8.24 -9.41
C GLU A 178 -4.77 -7.49 -9.01
N ALA A 179 -3.67 -8.23 -8.81
CA ALA A 179 -2.37 -7.65 -8.48
C ALA A 179 -1.84 -6.77 -9.62
N LEU A 180 -2.08 -7.15 -10.87
CA LEU A 180 -1.69 -6.37 -12.05
C LEU A 180 -2.54 -5.09 -12.22
N VAL A 181 -3.84 -5.16 -11.92
CA VAL A 181 -4.70 -3.96 -11.85
C VAL A 181 -4.16 -3.01 -10.80
N TRP A 182 -3.88 -3.51 -9.59
CA TRP A 182 -3.28 -2.73 -8.53
C TRP A 182 -1.92 -2.11 -8.93
N CYS A 183 -1.07 -2.85 -9.62
CA CYS A 183 0.19 -2.32 -10.15
C CYS A 183 -0.02 -1.15 -11.12
N SER A 184 -1.03 -1.24 -11.98
CA SER A 184 -1.35 -0.18 -12.95
C SER A 184 -1.82 1.11 -12.28
N GLU A 185 -2.63 0.99 -11.22
CA GLU A 185 -3.12 2.12 -10.41
C GLU A 185 -1.99 2.80 -9.63
N ASN A 186 -1.00 2.01 -9.19
CA ASN A 186 0.10 2.47 -8.34
C ASN A 186 1.43 2.65 -9.10
N LYS A 187 1.42 2.61 -10.45
CA LYS A 187 2.62 2.58 -11.31
C LYS A 187 3.66 3.66 -11.02
N VAL A 188 3.23 4.89 -10.72
CA VAL A 188 4.16 5.99 -10.40
C VAL A 188 4.81 5.78 -9.04
N ALA A 189 4.05 5.30 -8.06
CA ALA A 189 4.56 5.06 -6.71
C ALA A 189 5.49 3.85 -6.69
N LEU A 190 5.14 2.77 -7.39
CA LEU A 190 5.96 1.56 -7.55
C LEU A 190 7.31 1.87 -8.21
N ARG A 191 7.34 2.75 -9.22
CA ARG A 191 8.60 3.20 -9.84
C ARG A 191 9.50 3.96 -8.86
N LYS A 192 8.93 4.77 -7.95
CA LYS A 192 9.72 5.51 -6.95
C LYS A 192 10.40 4.58 -5.95
N ILE A 193 9.72 3.51 -5.55
CA ILE A 193 10.29 2.48 -4.67
C ILE A 193 11.05 1.39 -5.43
N LYS A 194 11.24 1.56 -6.75
CA LYS A 194 11.92 0.60 -7.65
C LYS A 194 11.40 -0.85 -7.51
N SER A 195 10.09 -1.01 -7.31
CA SER A 195 9.49 -2.34 -7.17
C SER A 195 9.50 -3.11 -8.49
N THR A 196 9.93 -4.37 -8.46
CA THR A 196 9.93 -5.31 -9.60
C THR A 196 8.62 -6.10 -9.72
N LEU A 197 7.65 -5.87 -8.83
CA LEU A 197 6.46 -6.70 -8.70
C LEU A 197 5.67 -6.86 -10.02
N GLU A 198 5.50 -5.78 -10.79
CA GLU A 198 4.80 -5.85 -12.08
C GLU A 198 5.49 -6.82 -13.03
N PHE A 199 6.83 -6.77 -13.12
CA PHE A 199 7.60 -7.70 -13.94
C PHE A 199 7.44 -9.14 -13.45
N ASP A 200 7.57 -9.36 -12.14
CA ASP A 200 7.49 -10.71 -11.55
C ASP A 200 6.11 -11.37 -11.78
N LEU A 201 5.02 -10.58 -11.70
CA LEU A 201 3.66 -11.04 -12.00
C LEU A 201 3.48 -11.37 -13.49
N ARG A 202 3.97 -10.51 -14.39
CA ARG A 202 3.92 -10.76 -15.85
C ARG A 202 4.75 -11.98 -16.25
N LEU A 203 5.91 -12.16 -15.61
CA LEU A 203 6.74 -13.34 -15.79
C LEU A 203 6.01 -14.61 -15.34
N GLN A 204 5.27 -14.55 -14.24
CA GLN A 204 4.48 -15.70 -13.78
C GLN A 204 3.34 -16.04 -14.76
N GLU A 205 2.59 -15.06 -15.27
CA GLU A 205 1.56 -15.31 -16.31
C GLU A 205 2.18 -15.98 -17.54
N TYR A 206 3.36 -15.54 -17.97
CA TYR A 206 4.10 -16.18 -19.06
C TYR A 206 4.48 -17.64 -18.73
N ILE A 207 4.98 -17.91 -17.52
CA ILE A 207 5.33 -19.27 -17.07
C ILE A 207 4.10 -20.19 -17.08
N GLU A 208 2.93 -19.69 -16.71
CA GLU A 208 1.71 -20.50 -16.74
C GLU A 208 1.22 -20.77 -18.17
N LEU A 209 1.41 -19.83 -19.10
CA LEU A 209 1.17 -20.08 -20.54
C LEU A 209 2.11 -21.16 -21.09
N THR A 210 3.39 -21.15 -20.72
CA THR A 210 4.34 -22.19 -21.13
C THR A 210 4.04 -23.53 -20.46
N ARG A 211 3.61 -23.53 -19.18
CA ARG A 211 3.15 -24.73 -18.45
C ARG A 211 1.98 -25.39 -19.16
N ALA A 212 1.02 -24.59 -19.63
CA ALA A 212 -0.16 -25.05 -20.38
C ALA A 212 0.15 -25.45 -21.85
N ARG A 213 1.42 -25.39 -22.29
CA ARG A 213 1.85 -25.67 -23.67
C ARG A 213 1.20 -24.78 -24.74
N LYS A 214 0.78 -23.58 -24.37
CA LYS A 214 0.23 -22.57 -25.28
C LYS A 214 1.33 -21.70 -25.89
N SER A 215 2.24 -22.32 -26.64
CA SER A 215 3.49 -21.69 -27.09
C SER A 215 3.28 -20.40 -27.91
N GLN A 216 2.28 -20.37 -28.80
CA GLN A 216 1.99 -19.17 -29.61
C GLN A 216 1.50 -18.01 -28.74
N GLU A 217 0.58 -18.28 -27.79
CA GLU A 217 0.10 -17.27 -26.84
C GLU A 217 1.25 -16.77 -25.94
N ALA A 218 2.10 -17.67 -25.45
CA ALA A 218 3.25 -17.31 -24.63
C ALA A 218 4.24 -16.39 -25.38
N ILE A 219 4.53 -16.68 -26.65
CA ILE A 219 5.41 -15.83 -27.49
C ILE A 219 4.79 -14.43 -27.68
N ALA A 220 3.50 -14.36 -28.03
CA ALA A 220 2.80 -13.09 -28.19
C ALA A 220 2.78 -12.30 -26.87
N TYR A 221 2.53 -12.98 -25.75
CA TYR A 221 2.52 -12.39 -24.42
C TYR A 221 3.90 -11.82 -24.04
N SER A 222 4.97 -12.59 -24.24
CA SER A 222 6.35 -12.16 -23.93
C SER A 222 6.73 -10.89 -24.71
N ARG A 223 6.41 -10.84 -26.01
CA ARG A 223 6.64 -9.65 -26.85
C ARG A 223 5.92 -8.42 -26.32
N LYS A 224 4.69 -8.59 -25.83
CA LYS A 224 3.86 -7.49 -25.36
C LYS A 224 4.25 -6.99 -23.97
N TYR A 225 4.53 -7.89 -23.03
CA TYR A 225 4.65 -7.55 -21.61
C TYR A 225 6.05 -7.73 -21.01
N LEU A 226 6.89 -8.60 -21.56
CA LEU A 226 8.23 -8.87 -21.02
C LEU A 226 9.33 -8.11 -21.76
N VAL A 227 9.31 -8.05 -23.10
CA VAL A 227 10.31 -7.33 -23.91
C VAL A 227 10.49 -5.85 -23.51
N PRO A 228 9.44 -5.10 -23.10
CA PRO A 228 9.62 -3.74 -22.58
C PRO A 228 10.57 -3.63 -21.37
N TRP A 229 10.83 -4.73 -20.66
CA TRP A 229 11.72 -4.80 -19.50
C TRP A 229 13.15 -5.25 -19.83
N HIS A 230 13.50 -5.43 -21.11
CA HIS A 230 14.79 -5.99 -21.51
C HIS A 230 16.00 -5.24 -20.94
N GLU A 231 15.97 -3.90 -20.84
CA GLU A 231 17.09 -3.12 -20.31
C GLU A 231 17.46 -3.49 -18.86
N THR A 232 16.48 -3.95 -18.08
CA THR A 232 16.66 -4.24 -16.64
C THR A 232 16.57 -5.73 -16.30
N HIS A 233 15.90 -6.54 -17.12
CA HIS A 233 15.58 -7.94 -16.81
C HIS A 233 15.92 -8.93 -17.95
N LEU A 234 16.85 -8.59 -18.85
CA LEU A 234 17.21 -9.42 -20.01
C LEU A 234 17.52 -10.87 -19.63
N ALA A 235 18.30 -11.09 -18.57
CA ALA A 235 18.71 -12.43 -18.15
C ALA A 235 17.51 -13.29 -17.72
N GLN A 236 16.56 -12.72 -16.98
CA GLN A 236 15.32 -13.41 -16.60
C GLN A 236 14.47 -13.72 -17.83
N ILE A 237 14.35 -12.78 -18.78
CA ILE A 237 13.57 -12.96 -20.01
C ILE A 237 14.17 -14.07 -20.89
N GLN A 238 15.49 -14.11 -21.05
CA GLN A 238 16.19 -15.16 -21.79
C GLN A 238 15.95 -16.53 -21.17
N THR A 239 16.10 -16.63 -19.84
CA THR A 239 15.86 -17.87 -19.09
C THR A 239 14.41 -18.32 -19.21
N ALA A 240 13.46 -17.38 -19.13
CA ALA A 240 12.04 -17.68 -19.29
C ALA A 240 11.72 -18.14 -20.72
N THR A 241 12.29 -17.50 -21.74
CA THR A 241 12.06 -17.86 -23.15
C THR A 241 12.46 -19.30 -23.45
N ALA A 242 13.52 -19.81 -22.79
CA ALA A 242 13.93 -21.20 -22.91
C ALA A 242 12.87 -22.20 -22.40
N LEU A 243 11.91 -21.79 -21.56
CA LEU A 243 10.80 -22.65 -21.12
C LEU A 243 9.92 -23.14 -22.28
N LEU A 244 9.96 -22.51 -23.45
CA LEU A 244 9.31 -23.04 -24.65
C LEU A 244 9.89 -24.40 -25.08
N ALA A 245 11.19 -24.62 -24.84
CA ALA A 245 11.87 -25.89 -25.12
C ALA A 245 11.79 -26.87 -23.94
N PHE A 246 11.70 -26.38 -22.69
CA PHE A 246 11.70 -27.23 -21.50
C PHE A 246 10.30 -27.51 -20.94
N PRO A 247 9.89 -28.78 -20.82
CA PRO A 247 8.60 -29.15 -20.22
C PRO A 247 8.54 -28.83 -18.72
N PRO A 248 7.32 -28.76 -18.13
CA PRO A 248 7.15 -28.66 -16.67
C PRO A 248 7.80 -29.78 -15.85
N ASN A 249 7.98 -30.96 -16.43
CA ASN A 249 8.65 -32.11 -15.81
C ASN A 249 10.17 -32.14 -16.04
N THR A 250 10.77 -31.02 -16.46
CA THR A 250 12.22 -30.92 -16.70
C THR A 250 13.04 -31.20 -15.43
N THR A 251 14.16 -31.91 -15.61
CA THR A 251 15.16 -32.14 -14.56
C THR A 251 16.20 -31.04 -14.49
N CYS A 252 16.23 -30.14 -15.48
CA CYS A 252 17.18 -29.04 -15.54
C CYS A 252 16.85 -27.99 -14.46
N GLY A 253 17.75 -27.83 -13.49
CA GLY A 253 17.52 -27.04 -12.27
C GLY A 253 16.98 -25.62 -12.49
N PRO A 254 17.59 -24.77 -13.34
CA PRO A 254 17.12 -23.41 -13.58
C PRO A 254 15.67 -23.33 -14.04
N TYR A 255 15.26 -24.20 -14.95
CA TYR A 255 13.91 -24.22 -15.53
C TYR A 255 12.90 -24.91 -14.60
N LYS A 256 13.33 -25.95 -13.87
CA LYS A 256 12.53 -26.59 -12.83
C LYS A 256 12.11 -25.57 -11.76
N ARG A 257 13.02 -24.69 -11.33
CA ARG A 257 12.72 -23.61 -10.37
C ARG A 257 11.70 -22.59 -10.90
N LEU A 258 11.65 -22.35 -12.21
CA LEU A 258 10.64 -21.44 -12.78
C LEU A 258 9.23 -22.04 -12.73
N TYR A 259 9.10 -23.37 -12.85
CA TYR A 259 7.80 -24.05 -12.71
C TYR A 259 7.40 -24.37 -11.27
N ASP A 260 8.27 -24.07 -10.29
CA ASP A 260 8.04 -24.40 -8.89
C ASP A 260 6.85 -23.61 -8.31
N PRO A 261 5.85 -24.27 -7.69
CA PRO A 261 4.68 -23.60 -7.11
C PRO A 261 5.02 -22.59 -6.01
N SER A 262 6.16 -22.73 -5.33
CA SER A 262 6.59 -21.79 -4.26
C SER A 262 6.75 -20.35 -4.77
N ARG A 263 6.88 -20.14 -6.09
CA ARG A 263 6.88 -18.80 -6.69
C ARG A 263 5.62 -18.00 -6.37
N TRP A 264 4.46 -18.65 -6.28
CA TRP A 264 3.21 -17.96 -5.92
C TRP A 264 3.25 -17.41 -4.50
N TYR A 265 3.82 -18.16 -3.56
CA TYR A 265 4.07 -17.66 -2.21
C TYR A 265 5.02 -16.44 -2.21
N THR A 266 6.10 -16.50 -3.00
CA THR A 266 7.01 -15.36 -3.17
C THR A 266 6.30 -14.14 -3.76
N LEU A 267 5.41 -14.31 -4.74
CA LEU A 267 4.62 -13.21 -5.31
C LEU A 267 3.68 -12.59 -4.28
N VAL A 268 3.03 -13.40 -3.44
CA VAL A 268 2.22 -12.92 -2.31
C VAL A 268 3.06 -12.07 -1.37
N GLN A 269 4.26 -12.54 -0.98
CA GLN A 269 5.15 -11.76 -0.12
C GLN A 269 5.66 -10.48 -0.78
N SER A 270 6.03 -10.53 -2.06
CA SER A 270 6.46 -9.34 -2.82
C SER A 270 5.34 -8.30 -2.96
N PHE A 271 4.10 -8.75 -3.19
CA PHE A 271 2.92 -7.88 -3.20
C PHE A 271 2.72 -7.23 -1.83
N ARG A 272 2.69 -8.04 -0.75
CA ARG A 272 2.54 -7.57 0.63
C ARG A 272 3.59 -6.54 1.00
N LEU A 273 4.85 -6.79 0.68
CA LEU A 273 5.94 -5.85 0.94
C LEU A 273 5.73 -4.53 0.17
N ALA A 274 5.35 -4.61 -1.11
CA ALA A 274 5.12 -3.42 -1.93
C ALA A 274 3.95 -2.58 -1.38
N ILE A 275 2.81 -3.19 -1.07
CA ILE A 275 1.64 -2.46 -0.57
C ILE A 275 1.87 -1.90 0.84
N TYR A 276 2.58 -2.61 1.71
CA TYR A 276 2.95 -2.08 3.03
C TYR A 276 3.92 -0.91 2.91
N THR A 277 4.94 -1.02 2.06
CA THR A 277 5.88 0.08 1.81
C THR A 277 5.16 1.33 1.29
N LEU A 278 4.25 1.17 0.33
CA LEU A 278 3.50 2.29 -0.23
C LEU A 278 2.59 2.98 0.79
N ASN A 279 2.03 2.24 1.74
CA ASN A 279 1.18 2.77 2.81
C ASN A 279 1.96 3.11 4.08
N THR A 280 3.29 2.95 4.08
CA THR A 280 4.15 3.12 5.26
C THR A 280 3.70 2.25 6.44
N LEU A 281 3.17 1.06 6.14
CA LEU A 281 2.82 0.07 7.15
C LEU A 281 4.08 -0.76 7.49
N PRO A 282 4.34 -1.06 8.77
CA PRO A 282 5.37 -2.02 9.12
C PRO A 282 5.00 -3.42 8.63
N THR A 283 6.01 -4.24 8.33
CA THR A 283 5.81 -5.64 7.94
C THR A 283 5.26 -6.46 9.10
N GLU A 284 5.73 -6.17 10.32
CA GLU A 284 5.23 -6.75 11.56
C GLU A 284 4.15 -5.85 12.19
N PRO A 285 3.12 -6.45 12.82
CA PRO A 285 2.11 -5.69 13.58
C PRO A 285 2.75 -4.85 14.69
N LEU A 286 2.28 -3.61 14.88
CA LEU A 286 2.78 -2.71 15.95
C LEU A 286 2.59 -3.30 17.35
N LEU A 287 1.58 -4.17 17.52
CA LEU A 287 1.36 -4.94 18.74
C LEU A 287 2.58 -5.81 19.10
N HIS A 288 3.18 -6.48 18.11
CA HIS A 288 4.34 -7.34 18.33
C HIS A 288 5.55 -6.53 18.73
N LEU A 289 5.85 -5.45 18.00
CA LEU A 289 6.96 -4.54 18.31
C LEU A 289 6.86 -3.99 19.74
N SER A 290 5.66 -3.57 20.13
CA SER A 290 5.39 -3.03 21.46
C SER A 290 5.49 -4.09 22.55
N LEU A 291 5.01 -5.31 22.29
CA LEU A 291 5.14 -6.44 23.20
C LEU A 291 6.61 -6.82 23.40
N TYR A 292 7.40 -6.92 22.31
CA TYR A 292 8.83 -7.23 22.40
C TYR A 292 9.59 -6.16 23.19
N ALA A 293 9.32 -4.87 22.93
CA ALA A 293 9.92 -3.77 23.69
C ALA A 293 9.53 -3.83 25.18
N GLY A 294 8.25 -4.13 25.47
CA GLY A 294 7.76 -4.31 26.83
C GLY A 294 8.46 -5.46 27.54
N LEU A 295 8.54 -6.64 26.90
CA LEU A 295 9.22 -7.82 27.44
C LEU A 295 10.71 -7.58 27.67
N ALA A 296 11.39 -6.87 26.76
CA ALA A 296 12.80 -6.51 26.93
C ALA A 296 13.03 -5.49 28.06
N SER A 297 12.04 -4.64 28.34
CA SER A 297 12.08 -3.67 29.43
C SER A 297 11.82 -4.29 30.81
N LEU A 298 11.17 -5.45 30.85
CA LEU A 298 11.02 -6.21 32.08
C LEU A 298 12.40 -6.70 32.51
N LYS A 299 12.88 -6.21 33.65
CA LYS A 299 14.04 -6.80 34.31
C LYS A 299 13.73 -8.27 34.56
N LEU A 300 14.32 -9.16 33.78
CA LEU A 300 14.32 -10.58 34.08
C LEU A 300 14.95 -10.73 35.48
N PRO A 301 14.25 -11.30 36.47
CA PRO A 301 14.82 -11.56 37.79
C PRO A 301 15.99 -12.54 37.78
N LEU A 302 16.36 -13.08 36.61
CA LEU A 302 17.36 -14.11 36.45
C LEU A 302 18.49 -13.59 35.58
N GLY A 303 19.45 -12.93 36.23
CA GLY A 303 20.83 -12.92 35.76
C GLY A 303 21.43 -14.33 35.85
N VAL A 304 20.92 -15.29 35.09
CA VAL A 304 21.58 -16.58 34.90
C VAL A 304 22.45 -16.44 33.67
N ARG A 305 23.71 -16.11 33.92
CA ARG A 305 24.77 -16.31 32.94
C ARG A 305 24.88 -17.84 32.77
N TRP A 306 24.44 -18.36 31.64
CA TRP A 306 24.84 -19.72 31.24
C TRP A 306 26.33 -19.68 30.90
N THR A 307 27.18 -19.84 31.91
CA THR A 307 28.53 -20.34 31.70
C THR A 307 28.40 -21.86 31.57
N GLY A 308 28.91 -22.43 30.48
CA GLY A 308 28.91 -23.87 30.22
C GLY A 308 29.70 -24.72 31.22
N ASN A 309 29.95 -24.23 32.43
CA ASN A 309 30.41 -24.98 33.59
C ASN A 309 29.70 -24.38 34.82
N GLY A 310 28.99 -25.24 35.55
CA GLY A 310 27.99 -24.86 36.54
C GLY A 310 28.53 -24.28 37.84
N GLU A 311 28.87 -22.99 37.85
CA GLU A 311 28.94 -22.18 39.07
C GLU A 311 28.42 -20.76 38.79
N ALA A 312 27.44 -20.32 39.59
CA ALA A 312 26.81 -19.01 39.48
C ALA A 312 27.58 -17.96 40.30
N CYS A 313 28.11 -16.93 39.64
CA CYS A 313 28.64 -15.73 40.31
C CYS A 313 27.77 -14.50 39.98
N ALA A 314 27.31 -13.82 41.03
CA ALA A 314 26.56 -12.58 40.93
C ALA A 314 27.49 -11.37 40.76
N GLY A 315 27.19 -10.50 39.79
CA GLY A 315 27.73 -9.14 39.72
C GLY A 315 28.07 -8.65 38.31
N GLY A 316 27.44 -7.56 37.89
CA GLY A 316 27.86 -6.77 36.73
C GLY A 316 26.71 -6.05 36.02
N ALA A 317 26.68 -4.73 36.10
CA ALA A 317 25.73 -3.87 35.42
C ALA A 317 25.85 -3.97 33.89
N ILE A 318 24.73 -4.10 33.19
CA ILE A 318 24.64 -4.12 31.73
C ILE A 318 24.66 -2.67 31.24
N GLN A 319 25.72 -2.27 30.53
CA GLN A 319 25.65 -1.12 29.61
C GLN A 319 24.84 -1.55 28.37
N PRO A 320 23.88 -0.74 27.87
CA PRO A 320 23.15 -1.08 26.66
C PRO A 320 24.08 -0.95 25.45
N SER A 321 24.20 -2.04 24.70
CA SER A 321 24.90 -2.11 23.42
C SER A 321 24.25 -1.18 22.39
N ARG A 322 25.09 -0.41 21.68
CA ARG A 322 24.76 0.63 20.71
C ARG A 322 24.03 0.17 19.42
N GLU A 323 23.55 -1.07 19.34
CA GLU A 323 23.04 -1.64 18.07
C GLU A 323 21.54 -1.42 17.80
N PHE A 324 20.78 -0.88 18.76
CA PHE A 324 19.33 -0.65 18.57
C PHE A 324 18.98 0.51 17.63
N TYR A 325 19.95 1.30 17.16
CA TYR A 325 19.69 2.47 16.33
C TYR A 325 19.53 2.18 14.82
N TYR A 326 19.65 0.93 14.36
CA TYR A 326 19.64 0.61 12.92
C TYR A 326 18.41 -0.16 12.41
N CYS A 327 17.34 -0.29 13.19
CA CYS A 327 16.09 -0.96 12.75
C CYS A 327 14.80 -0.16 13.02
N LEU A 328 14.92 1.17 13.13
CA LEU A 328 13.83 2.14 12.96
C LEU A 328 14.14 2.98 11.73
#